data_AF-A0A1I9YIW6-F1
#
_entry.id   AF-A0A1I9YIW6-F1
#
_cell.length_a   1.000
_cell.length_b   1.000
_cell.length_c   1.000
_cell.angle_alpha   90.00
_cell.angle_beta   90.00
_cell.angle_gamma   90.00
#
_symmetry.space_group_name_H-M   'P 1'
#
loop_
_entity.id
_entity.type
_entity.pdbx_description
1 polymer ?
#
loop_
_entity_poly.entity_id
_entity_poly.type
_entity_poly.pdbx_seq_one_letter_code
_entity_poly.pdbx_strand_id
1 'polypeptide(L)'
;MTQERHAAQQTELVEQVLELTQKIALAASLADWPKAAGLAQERSPLLMSIDAEQTPATLHLIRRIQALDATLLDNARESRDELEAEYRTAIHSSKSVRQYHQIAQL
;
A
#
# COMPACT_ATOMS: atom_id res chain seq x y z
N MET A 1 -26.03 -23.68 15.29
CA MET A 1 -26.39 -22.71 14.24
C MET A 1 -25.72 -21.34 14.40
N THR A 2 -25.50 -20.81 15.62
CA THR A 2 -24.87 -19.47 15.79
C THR A 2 -23.40 -19.43 15.36
N GLN A 3 -22.64 -20.50 15.63
CA GLN A 3 -21.21 -20.57 15.34
C GLN A 3 -20.88 -20.69 13.84
N GLU A 4 -21.69 -21.45 13.09
CA GLU A 4 -21.53 -21.57 11.62
C GLU A 4 -21.81 -20.25 10.91
N ARG A 5 -22.82 -19.50 11.36
CA ARG A 5 -23.14 -18.17 10.82
C ARG A 5 -22.03 -17.17 11.09
N HIS A 6 -21.46 -17.20 12.29
CA HIS A 6 -20.33 -16.36 12.65
C HIS A 6 -19.09 -16.67 11.80
N ALA A 7 -18.77 -17.95 11.60
CA ALA A 7 -17.67 -18.37 10.74
C ALA A 7 -17.86 -17.94 9.28
N ALA A 8 -19.09 -18.00 8.76
CA ALA A 8 -19.42 -17.48 7.43
C ALA A 8 -19.21 -15.96 7.34
N GLN A 9 -19.66 -15.20 8.35
CA GLN A 9 -19.50 -13.75 8.40
C GLN A 9 -18.02 -13.32 8.52
N GLN A 10 -17.22 -14.04 9.31
CA GLN A 10 -15.77 -13.82 9.40
C GLN A 10 -15.08 -14.11 8.05
N THR A 11 -15.56 -15.11 7.31
CA THR A 11 -15.03 -15.41 5.98
C THR A 11 -15.33 -14.28 4.99
N GLU A 12 -16.57 -13.79 4.95
CA GLU A 12 -16.96 -12.65 4.11
C GLU A 12 -16.17 -11.38 4.44
N LEU A 13 -15.94 -11.10 5.73
CA LEU A 13 -15.09 -9.99 6.17
C LEU A 13 -13.65 -10.12 5.62
N VAL A 14 -13.06 -11.30 5.71
CA VAL A 14 -11.70 -11.55 5.22
C VAL A 14 -11.63 -11.45 3.69
N GLU A 15 -12.66 -11.90 2.98
CA GLU A 15 -12.77 -11.72 1.52
C GLU A 15 -12.83 -10.24 1.14
N GLN A 16 -13.60 -9.43 1.86
CA GLN A 16 -13.66 -7.98 1.65
C GLN A 16 -12.29 -7.31 1.88
N VAL A 17 -11.56 -7.72 2.94
CA VAL A 17 -10.20 -7.22 3.19
C VAL A 17 -9.24 -7.64 2.08
N LEU A 18 -9.36 -8.86 1.56
CA LEU A 18 -8.55 -9.32 0.43
C LEU A 18 -8.83 -8.49 -0.83
N GLU A 19 -10.08 -8.18 -1.12
CA GLU A 19 -10.46 -7.34 -2.25
C GLU A 19 -9.87 -5.93 -2.13
N LEU A 20 -9.99 -5.29 -0.97
CA LEU A 20 -9.37 -3.99 -0.70
C LEU A 20 -7.85 -4.05 -0.85
N THR A 21 -7.21 -5.10 -0.36
CA THR A 21 -5.76 -5.30 -0.49
C THR A 21 -5.32 -5.38 -1.96
N GLN A 22 -6.09 -6.07 -2.79
CA GLN A 22 -5.84 -6.13 -4.24
C GLN A 22 -6.03 -4.77 -4.91
N LYS A 23 -7.06 -4.01 -4.52
CA LYS A 23 -7.28 -2.64 -5.02
C LYS A 23 -6.15 -1.69 -4.64
N ILE A 24 -5.62 -1.80 -3.41
CA ILE A 24 -4.46 -1.02 -2.95
C ILE A 24 -3.23 -1.40 -3.79
N ALA A 25 -2.96 -2.70 -3.97
CA ALA A 25 -1.84 -3.17 -4.78
C ALA A 25 -1.92 -2.67 -6.23
N LEU A 26 -3.12 -2.68 -6.83
CA LEU A 26 -3.34 -2.13 -8.17
C LEU A 26 -3.07 -0.62 -8.22
N ALA A 27 -3.60 0.15 -7.26
CA ALA A 27 -3.34 1.59 -7.20
C ALA A 27 -1.84 1.89 -7.04
N ALA A 28 -1.14 1.16 -6.18
CA ALA A 28 0.30 1.26 -6.00
C ALA A 28 1.08 0.93 -7.27
N SER A 29 0.71 -0.13 -8.02
CA SER A 29 1.36 -0.46 -9.30
C SER A 29 1.19 0.60 -10.38
N LEU A 30 0.20 1.48 -10.24
CA LEU A 30 -0.06 2.61 -11.12
C LEU A 30 0.50 3.93 -10.57
N ALA A 31 1.30 3.87 -9.48
CA ALA A 31 1.82 5.02 -8.73
C ALA A 31 0.74 5.98 -8.21
N ASP A 32 -0.52 5.52 -8.10
CA ASP A 32 -1.64 6.30 -7.53
C ASP A 32 -1.64 6.18 -6.00
N TRP A 33 -0.61 6.74 -5.38
CA TRP A 33 -0.39 6.71 -3.93
C TRP A 33 -1.51 7.35 -3.11
N PRO A 34 -2.13 8.47 -3.53
CA PRO A 34 -3.29 9.03 -2.83
C PRO A 34 -4.47 8.06 -2.76
N LYS A 35 -4.79 7.39 -3.88
CA LYS A 35 -5.86 6.37 -3.90
C LYS A 35 -5.50 5.16 -3.05
N ALA A 36 -4.26 4.68 -3.13
CA ALA A 36 -3.78 3.57 -2.31
C ALA A 36 -3.92 3.89 -0.81
N ALA A 37 -3.56 5.11 -0.39
CA ALA A 37 -3.70 5.57 0.99
C ALA A 37 -5.17 5.65 1.44
N GLY A 38 -6.07 6.16 0.59
CA GLY A 38 -7.50 6.21 0.90
C GLY A 38 -8.11 4.82 1.12
N LEU A 39 -7.78 3.87 0.22
CA LEU A 39 -8.21 2.48 0.36
C LEU A 39 -7.62 1.79 1.61
N ALA A 40 -6.38 2.12 1.99
CA ALA A 40 -5.76 1.59 3.21
C ALA A 40 -6.45 2.10 4.48
N GLN A 41 -6.93 3.36 4.49
CA GLN A 41 -7.72 3.91 5.59
C GLN A 41 -9.08 3.20 5.70
N GLU A 42 -9.74 2.93 4.57
CA GLU A 42 -10.99 2.15 4.53
C GLU A 42 -10.80 0.71 5.05
N ARG A 43 -9.69 0.06 4.69
CA ARG A 43 -9.37 -1.31 5.11
C ARG A 43 -9.06 -1.45 6.60
N SER A 44 -8.46 -0.44 7.22
CA SER A 44 -7.94 -0.50 8.60
C SER A 44 -8.95 -0.95 9.66
N PRO A 45 -10.18 -0.40 9.74
CA PRO A 45 -11.17 -0.88 10.71
C PRO A 45 -11.62 -2.33 10.45
N LEU A 46 -11.65 -2.79 9.20
CA LEU A 46 -12.04 -4.15 8.86
C LEU A 46 -11.02 -5.18 9.35
N LEU A 47 -9.72 -4.86 9.23
CA LEU A 47 -8.65 -5.68 9.79
C LEU A 47 -8.77 -5.86 11.31
N MET A 48 -9.18 -4.80 12.02
CA MET A 48 -9.39 -4.82 13.47
C MET A 48 -10.65 -5.59 13.90
N SER A 49 -11.52 -5.92 12.94
CA SER A 49 -12.77 -6.66 13.18
C SER A 49 -12.65 -8.16 12.91
N ILE A 50 -11.48 -8.62 12.42
CA ILE A 50 -11.20 -10.05 12.17
C ILE A 50 -10.90 -10.71 13.51
N ASP A 51 -11.62 -11.78 13.82
CA ASP A 51 -11.37 -12.56 15.03
C ASP A 51 -10.12 -13.44 14.91
N ALA A 52 -9.49 -13.74 16.04
CA ALA A 52 -8.32 -14.61 16.07
C ALA A 52 -8.65 -16.07 15.68
N GLU A 53 -9.84 -16.56 16.05
CA GLU A 53 -10.31 -17.89 15.70
C GLU A 53 -10.90 -17.90 14.30
N GLN A 54 -10.29 -18.67 13.40
CA GLN A 54 -10.66 -18.71 11.99
C GLN A 54 -10.70 -20.15 11.48
N THR A 55 -11.54 -20.38 10.47
CA THR A 55 -11.54 -21.68 9.79
C THR A 55 -10.24 -21.87 9.00
N PRO A 56 -9.82 -23.11 8.71
CA PRO A 56 -8.63 -23.36 7.89
C PRO A 56 -8.68 -22.66 6.53
N ALA A 57 -9.85 -22.61 5.89
CA ALA A 57 -10.04 -21.93 4.61
C ALA A 57 -9.83 -20.40 4.73
N THR A 58 -10.41 -19.79 5.76
CA THR A 58 -10.27 -18.35 6.02
C THR A 58 -8.81 -17.98 6.34
N LEU A 59 -8.08 -18.85 7.06
CA LEU A 59 -6.64 -18.66 7.30
C LEU A 59 -5.82 -18.67 6.01
N HIS A 60 -6.21 -19.42 4.98
CA HIS A 60 -5.54 -19.35 3.67
C HIS A 60 -5.72 -17.97 3.01
N LEU A 61 -6.89 -17.35 3.15
CA LEU A 61 -7.14 -16.00 2.65
C LEU A 61 -6.31 -14.96 3.41
N ILE A 62 -6.21 -15.08 4.74
CA ILE A 62 -5.38 -14.20 5.58
C ILE A 62 -3.91 -14.28 5.18
N ARG A 63 -3.36 -15.48 4.93
CA ARG A 63 -1.98 -15.63 4.44
C ARG A 63 -1.77 -14.97 3.08
N ARG A 64 -2.78 -14.99 2.21
CA ARG A 64 -2.74 -14.29 0.92
C ARG A 64 -2.73 -12.77 1.09
N ILE A 65 -3.52 -12.23 2.02
CA ILE A 65 -3.49 -10.81 2.38
C ILE A 65 -2.09 -10.41 2.85
N GLN A 66 -1.50 -11.18 3.77
CA GLN A 66 -0.15 -10.93 4.31
C GLN A 66 0.93 -10.94 3.22
N ALA A 67 0.84 -11.88 2.27
CA ALA A 67 1.77 -11.94 1.15
C ALA A 67 1.66 -10.71 0.24
N LEU A 68 0.44 -10.26 -0.07
CA LEU A 68 0.21 -9.04 -0.85
C LEU A 68 0.70 -7.79 -0.12
N ASP A 69 0.46 -7.69 1.19
CA ASP A 69 0.94 -6.58 2.00
C ASP A 69 2.47 -6.50 2.04
N ALA A 70 3.16 -7.65 2.09
CA ALA A 70 4.62 -7.68 2.02
C ALA A 70 5.13 -7.14 0.68
N THR A 71 4.58 -7.61 -0.45
CA THR A 71 4.93 -7.08 -1.78
C THR A 71 4.60 -5.60 -1.92
N LEU A 72 3.45 -5.16 -1.42
CA LEU A 72 3.05 -3.75 -1.44
C LEU A 72 4.03 -2.86 -0.65
N LEU A 73 4.49 -3.34 0.50
CA LEU A 73 5.45 -2.60 1.33
C LEU A 73 6.80 -2.45 0.62
N ASP A 74 7.26 -3.48 -0.08
CA ASP A 74 8.49 -3.42 -0.86
C ASP A 74 8.35 -2.43 -2.03
N ASN A 75 7.23 -2.47 -2.78
CA ASN A 75 6.96 -1.49 -3.84
C ASN A 75 6.92 -0.05 -3.31
N ALA A 76 6.27 0.18 -2.15
CA ALA A 76 6.20 1.50 -1.55
C ALA A 76 7.57 2.03 -1.11
N ARG A 77 8.47 1.15 -0.67
CA ARG A 77 9.86 1.51 -0.34
C ARG A 77 10.63 1.90 -1.59
N GLU A 78 10.54 1.10 -2.65
CA GLU A 78 11.20 1.37 -3.94
C GLU A 78 10.77 2.72 -4.50
N SER A 79 9.46 2.98 -4.61
CA SER A 79 8.97 4.25 -5.13
C SER A 79 9.33 5.47 -4.26
N ARG A 80 9.44 5.30 -2.94
CA ARG A 80 9.95 6.37 -2.06
C ARG A 80 11.42 6.66 -2.35
N ASP A 81 12.23 5.62 -2.50
CA ASP A 81 13.67 5.76 -2.73
C ASP A 81 13.94 6.39 -4.12
N GLU A 82 13.15 6.04 -5.13
CA GLU A 82 13.16 6.69 -6.46
C GLU A 82 12.83 8.19 -6.36
N LEU A 83 11.74 8.54 -5.67
CA LEU A 83 11.35 9.95 -5.47
C LEU A 83 12.44 10.76 -4.75
N GLU A 84 13.14 10.17 -3.77
CA GLU A 84 14.25 10.84 -3.10
C GLU A 84 15.43 11.09 -4.05
N ALA A 85 15.76 10.12 -4.91
CA ALA A 85 16.81 10.26 -5.90
C ALA A 85 16.48 11.32 -6.97
N GLU A 86 15.24 11.34 -7.47
CA GLU A 86 14.75 12.36 -8.39
C GLU A 86 14.80 13.76 -7.77
N TYR A 87 14.34 13.89 -6.53
CA TYR A 87 14.38 15.15 -5.80
C TYR A 87 15.81 15.68 -5.63
N ARG A 88 16.75 14.82 -5.22
CA ARG A 88 18.17 15.19 -5.10
C ARG A 88 18.74 15.68 -6.43
N THR A 89 18.42 14.99 -7.53
CA THR A 89 18.85 15.34 -8.88
C THR A 89 18.29 16.69 -9.32
N ALA A 90 16.99 16.94 -9.10
CA ALA A 90 16.35 18.21 -9.43
C ALA A 90 16.97 19.39 -8.64
N ILE A 91 17.27 19.19 -7.35
CA ILE A 91 17.95 20.20 -6.52
C ILE A 91 19.38 20.46 -7.00
N HIS A 92 20.12 19.42 -7.37
CA HIS A 92 21.49 19.57 -7.88
C HIS A 92 21.50 20.32 -9.22
N SER A 93 20.58 19.97 -10.13
CA SER A 93 20.39 20.69 -11.40
C SER A 93 20.04 22.16 -11.19
N SER A 94 19.11 22.47 -10.27
CA SER A 94 18.77 23.86 -9.91
C SER A 94 19.97 24.66 -9.38
N LYS A 95 20.84 24.03 -8.58
CA LYS A 95 22.08 24.66 -8.08
C LYS A 95 23.07 24.94 -9.21
N SER A 96 23.24 24.01 -10.14
CA SER A 96 24.13 24.17 -11.30
C SER A 96 23.65 25.28 -12.23
N VAL A 97 22.35 25.35 -12.54
CA VAL A 97 21.78 26.42 -13.37
C VAL A 97 21.99 27.80 -12.73
N ARG A 98 21.82 27.94 -11.41
CA ARG A 98 22.11 29.21 -10.71
C ARG A 98 23.58 29.61 -10.81
N GLN A 99 24.51 28.67 -10.66
CA GLN A 99 25.95 28.95 -10.78
C GLN A 99 26.34 29.39 -12.19
N TYR A 100 25.81 28.74 -13.23
CA TYR A 100 26.04 29.17 -14.62
C TYR A 100 25.48 30.57 -14.88
N HIS A 101 24.28 30.87 -14.36
CA HIS A 101 23.67 32.20 -14.55
C HIS A 101 24.45 33.31 -13.84
N GLN A 102 25.11 33.01 -12.72
CA GLN A 102 25.91 33.97 -11.95
C GLN A 102 27.27 34.23 -12.61
N ILE A 103 27.87 33.23 -13.26
CA ILE A 103 29.10 33.40 -14.05
C ILE A 103 28.82 34.16 -15.35
N ALA A 104 27.67 33.93 -16.00
CA ALA A 104 27.28 34.62 -17.23
C ALA A 104 26.89 36.10 -17.02
N GLN A 105 26.75 36.56 -15.78
CA GLN A 105 26.46 37.96 -15.41
C GLN A 105 27.71 38.73 -14.96
N LEU A 106 28.89 38.11 -14.95
CA LEU A 106 30.20 38.73 -14.73
C LEU A 106 30.92 38.95 -16.07
#